data_AF-A0AAE0NU96-F1
#
_entry.id   AF-A0AAE0NU96-F1
#
_cell.length_a   1.000
_cell.length_b   1.000
_cell.length_c   1.000
_cell.angle_alpha   90.00
_cell.angle_beta   90.00
_cell.angle_gamma   90.00
#
_symmetry.space_group_name_H-M   'P 1'
#
loop_
_entity.id
_entity.type
_entity.pdbx_description
1 polymer ?
#
loop_
_entity_poly.entity_id
_entity_poly.type
_entity_poly.pdbx_seq_one_letter_code
_entity_poly.pdbx_strand_id
1 'polypeptide(L)'
;MASSTQLTESPTSLAYDSQNISFSQWISLLTLCLAPVFVHILSGAPEPTYLTPKDHGPRPKWHDRICHYAPPSIIWRYAAITDRRIRAVEWNAADMAAANAIFWTSYGWDGSETMAVESVRYLIAPPDSARMTVLSWEFIKTVLTTLQGGQAIFVFAANWARITTTRSVPLIPAVDRIFHPLAALGLCRLYAAFWLTSDFAYFAPRGDNATTSATPFRNTQVIMVPLPTQATTSQDEDTPSKSQQIYRQDSKQISPPSSDIPAMDLLTAGPYLPSSYLPSRLFRALYLAPMFLLVPFISLAFFSPWRVRGTSTTATASGGASGGAFYVGGEYSITMILMMASSMTGVLTNVVIYAYYAARVGCNSTIIPCIAKTWYKVLCCVYFAGSVMILVCAAIQTRRTPCGSYTTTAPEYDFRHCPGLVSVGSSGTGTGTGLGTTVAFGLAMESASLGTTAGGFTVANFTGSCQGSMGLSEGAVFTT
;
A
#
# COMPACT_ATOMS: atom_id res chain seq x y z
N MET A 1 37.11 -36.05 -21.84
CA MET A 1 35.72 -35.53 -21.90
C MET A 1 35.29 -35.23 -20.46
N ALA A 2 34.89 -34.01 -20.15
CA ALA A 2 34.36 -33.70 -18.82
C ALA A 2 32.87 -34.05 -18.78
N SER A 3 32.42 -34.76 -17.75
CA SER A 3 30.99 -35.02 -17.55
C SER A 3 30.31 -33.71 -17.18
N SER A 4 29.46 -33.19 -18.07
CA SER A 4 28.58 -32.06 -17.74
C SER A 4 27.44 -32.58 -16.86
N THR A 5 27.69 -32.63 -15.55
CA THR A 5 26.66 -32.94 -14.56
C THR A 5 25.57 -31.86 -14.67
N GLN A 6 24.47 -32.17 -15.34
CA GLN A 6 23.31 -31.30 -15.33
C GLN A 6 22.76 -31.29 -13.91
N LEU A 7 23.00 -30.19 -13.21
CA LEU A 7 22.15 -29.77 -12.11
C LEU A 7 20.77 -29.55 -12.71
N THR A 8 19.91 -30.57 -12.61
CA THR A 8 18.47 -30.41 -12.84
C THR A 8 17.97 -29.41 -11.83
N GLU A 9 17.74 -28.18 -12.27
CA GLU A 9 17.14 -27.12 -11.45
C GLU A 9 15.86 -27.67 -10.84
N SER A 10 15.84 -27.80 -9.51
CA SER A 10 14.66 -28.30 -8.80
C SER A 10 13.52 -27.33 -9.06
N PRO A 11 12.30 -27.79 -9.41
CA PRO A 11 11.15 -26.90 -9.48
C PRO A 11 10.99 -26.20 -8.13
N THR A 12 10.92 -24.87 -8.14
CA THR A 12 10.93 -24.01 -6.94
C THR A 12 9.87 -24.45 -5.94
N SER A 13 10.28 -25.22 -4.93
CA SER A 13 9.36 -25.95 -4.07
C SER A 13 8.75 -25.05 -2.99
N LEU A 14 7.53 -25.37 -2.56
CA LEU A 14 6.86 -24.66 -1.48
C LEU A 14 7.37 -25.16 -0.12
N ALA A 15 8.57 -24.70 0.27
CA ALA A 15 9.14 -24.96 1.59
C ALA A 15 8.21 -24.47 2.72
N TYR A 16 8.04 -25.30 3.75
CA TYR A 16 7.14 -25.07 4.89
C TYR A 16 7.95 -24.75 6.15
N ASP A 17 8.52 -23.55 6.17
CA ASP A 17 9.49 -23.11 7.18
C ASP A 17 8.87 -22.27 8.31
N SER A 18 7.55 -22.07 8.29
CA SER A 18 6.77 -21.22 9.21
C SER A 18 6.67 -21.73 10.66
N GLN A 19 7.21 -22.93 10.93
CA GLN A 19 7.05 -23.67 12.19
C GLN A 19 7.64 -22.95 13.42
N ASN A 20 8.69 -22.14 13.23
CA ASN A 20 9.42 -21.46 14.31
C ASN A 20 8.88 -20.05 14.65
N ILE A 21 7.63 -19.75 14.29
CA ILE A 21 6.98 -18.46 14.54
C ILE A 21 5.81 -18.65 15.52
N SER A 22 5.87 -17.96 16.67
CA SER A 22 4.85 -18.10 17.71
C SER A 22 3.51 -17.44 17.32
N PHE A 23 2.40 -17.85 17.94
CA PHE A 23 1.09 -17.25 17.68
C PHE A 23 1.07 -15.72 17.89
N SER A 24 1.75 -15.21 18.93
CA SER A 24 1.90 -13.77 19.17
C SER A 24 2.66 -13.06 18.02
N GLN A 25 3.71 -13.69 17.51
CA GLN A 25 4.45 -13.20 16.35
C GLN A 25 3.59 -13.22 15.08
N TRP A 26 2.76 -14.25 14.89
CA TRP A 26 1.81 -14.31 13.78
C TRP A 26 0.77 -13.18 13.82
N ILE A 27 0.18 -12.89 14.98
CA ILE A 27 -0.73 -11.75 15.12
C ILE A 27 -0.03 -10.43 14.81
N SER A 28 1.22 -10.25 15.26
CA SER A 28 2.02 -9.06 14.96
C SER A 28 2.33 -8.92 13.46
N LEU A 29 2.79 -10.00 12.81
CA LEU A 29 3.10 -10.04 11.38
C LEU A 29 1.86 -9.78 10.52
N LEU A 30 0.73 -10.42 10.81
CA LEU A 30 -0.53 -10.21 10.09
C LEU A 30 -1.08 -8.80 10.30
N THR A 31 -0.95 -8.23 11.51
CA THR A 31 -1.36 -6.85 11.78
C THR A 31 -0.53 -5.86 10.96
N LEU A 32 0.80 -6.01 10.95
CA LEU A 32 1.71 -5.17 10.13
C LEU A 32 1.42 -5.32 8.63
N CYS A 33 1.27 -6.56 8.16
CA CYS A 33 0.94 -6.89 6.77
C CYS A 33 -0.36 -6.25 6.29
N LEU A 34 -1.43 -6.35 7.10
CA LEU A 34 -2.76 -5.90 6.73
C LEU A 34 -3.01 -4.41 7.02
N ALA A 35 -2.19 -3.75 7.84
CA ALA A 35 -2.37 -2.33 8.16
C ALA A 35 -2.38 -1.41 6.91
N PRO A 36 -1.48 -1.56 5.91
CA PRO A 36 -1.61 -0.84 4.64
C PRO A 36 -2.89 -1.21 3.87
N VAL A 37 -3.28 -2.48 3.86
CA VAL A 37 -4.50 -2.93 3.16
C VAL A 37 -5.74 -2.26 3.75
N PHE A 38 -5.92 -2.32 5.07
CA PHE A 38 -7.03 -1.68 5.76
C PHE A 38 -7.02 -0.16 5.60
N VAL A 39 -5.88 0.50 5.89
CA VAL A 39 -5.80 1.97 5.81
C VAL A 39 -6.06 2.46 4.38
N HIS A 40 -5.49 1.83 3.35
CA HIS A 40 -5.64 2.32 1.98
C HIS A 40 -7.04 2.04 1.43
N ILE A 41 -7.59 0.85 1.66
CA ILE A 41 -8.88 0.45 1.11
C ILE A 41 -10.04 1.16 1.84
N LEU A 42 -9.98 1.28 3.17
CA LEU A 42 -11.03 1.92 3.98
C LEU A 42 -10.94 3.47 4.02
N SER A 43 -9.77 4.06 3.69
CA SER A 43 -9.67 5.52 3.50
C SER A 43 -9.90 5.97 2.05
N GLY A 44 -9.63 5.10 1.07
CA GLY A 44 -9.68 5.43 -0.34
C GLY A 44 -11.06 5.31 -0.98
N ALA A 45 -11.83 4.27 -0.60
CA ALA A 45 -13.17 4.05 -1.14
C ALA A 45 -14.21 4.97 -0.46
N PRO A 46 -14.94 5.80 -1.22
CA PRO A 46 -16.02 6.64 -0.69
C PRO A 46 -17.30 5.84 -0.39
N GLU A 47 -18.15 6.38 0.48
CA GLU A 47 -19.49 5.83 0.69
C GLU A 47 -20.43 6.16 -0.50
N PRO A 48 -21.23 5.18 -0.98
CA PRO A 48 -22.21 5.41 -2.03
C PRO A 48 -23.37 6.34 -1.65
N THR A 49 -23.49 7.47 -2.35
CA THR A 49 -24.73 8.26 -2.38
C THR A 49 -25.71 7.64 -3.39
N TYR A 50 -26.97 7.43 -3.00
CA TYR A 50 -27.99 6.84 -3.90
C TYR A 50 -29.03 7.90 -4.28
N LEU A 51 -28.98 8.39 -5.51
CA LEU A 51 -29.95 9.38 -6.01
C LEU A 51 -31.21 8.74 -6.61
N THR A 52 -31.19 7.43 -6.84
CA THR A 52 -32.36 6.70 -7.34
C THR A 52 -33.21 6.17 -6.17
N PRO A 53 -34.54 6.44 -6.14
CA PRO A 53 -35.46 5.78 -5.22
C PRO A 53 -35.30 4.26 -5.28
N LYS A 54 -35.50 3.59 -4.14
CA LYS A 54 -35.32 2.13 -4.01
C LYS A 54 -36.18 1.35 -5.01
N ASP A 55 -37.32 1.93 -5.37
CA ASP A 55 -38.43 1.31 -6.10
C ASP A 55 -38.38 1.64 -7.62
N HIS A 56 -37.49 2.56 -8.02
CA HIS A 56 -37.30 3.00 -9.41
C HIS A 56 -35.95 2.59 -10.03
N GLY A 57 -35.13 1.79 -9.34
CA GLY A 57 -33.94 1.21 -9.96
C GLY A 57 -33.18 0.23 -9.06
N PRO A 58 -32.48 -0.77 -9.65
CA PRO A 58 -31.68 -1.71 -8.89
C PRO A 58 -30.56 -0.98 -8.15
N ARG A 59 -30.42 -1.24 -6.85
CA ARG A 59 -29.25 -0.80 -6.07
C ARG A 59 -27.98 -1.55 -6.53
N PRO A 60 -26.79 -0.94 -6.42
CA PRO A 60 -25.54 -1.55 -6.90
C PRO A 60 -25.27 -2.84 -6.15
N LYS A 61 -25.06 -3.94 -6.90
CA LYS A 61 -24.74 -5.25 -6.35
C LYS A 61 -23.35 -5.19 -5.72
N TRP A 62 -23.02 -6.15 -4.86
CA TRP A 62 -21.71 -6.17 -4.18
C TRP A 62 -20.52 -6.12 -5.16
N HIS A 63 -20.64 -6.79 -6.32
CA HIS A 63 -19.63 -6.77 -7.39
C HIS A 63 -19.53 -5.44 -8.15
N ASP A 64 -20.50 -4.53 -7.99
CA ASP A 64 -20.41 -3.16 -8.52
C ASP A 64 -19.74 -2.23 -7.51
N ARG A 65 -19.74 -2.59 -6.23
CA ARG A 65 -19.05 -1.86 -5.14
C ARG A 65 -17.60 -2.27 -5.02
N ILE A 66 -17.26 -3.56 -5.16
CA ILE A 66 -15.89 -4.09 -5.00
C ILE A 66 -14.86 -3.36 -5.88
N CYS A 67 -15.29 -2.84 -7.03
CA CYS A 67 -14.45 -2.07 -7.95
C CYS A 67 -14.00 -0.71 -7.41
N HIS A 68 -14.70 -0.09 -6.47
CA HIS A 68 -14.27 1.15 -5.81
C HIS A 68 -13.14 0.92 -4.79
N TYR A 69 -13.08 -0.29 -4.22
CA TYR A 69 -12.04 -0.71 -3.28
C TYR A 69 -10.75 -1.19 -3.97
N ALA A 70 -10.75 -1.31 -5.30
CA ALA A 70 -9.56 -1.67 -6.07
C ALA A 70 -8.57 -0.49 -6.14
N PRO A 71 -7.24 -0.71 -5.96
CA PRO A 71 -6.26 0.37 -5.95
C PRO A 71 -6.34 1.34 -7.15
N PRO A 72 -6.58 0.90 -8.41
CA PRO A 72 -6.66 1.83 -9.54
C PRO A 72 -7.84 2.82 -9.45
N SER A 73 -8.99 2.42 -8.88
CA SER A 73 -10.12 3.32 -8.64
C SER A 73 -9.80 4.36 -7.57
N ILE A 74 -9.13 3.94 -6.49
CA ILE A 74 -8.71 4.81 -5.39
C ILE A 74 -7.69 5.85 -5.87
N ILE A 75 -6.69 5.41 -6.63
CA ILE A 75 -5.68 6.28 -7.26
C ILE A 75 -6.33 7.25 -8.25
N TRP A 76 -7.21 6.76 -9.13
CA TRP A 76 -7.97 7.61 -10.06
C TRP A 76 -8.79 8.68 -9.33
N ARG A 77 -9.50 8.32 -8.25
CA ARG A 77 -10.29 9.25 -7.42
C ARG A 77 -9.43 10.36 -6.85
N TYR A 78 -8.28 10.05 -6.24
CA TYR A 78 -7.36 11.07 -5.72
C TYR A 78 -6.89 12.02 -6.81
N ALA A 79 -6.47 11.49 -7.97
CA ALA A 79 -6.02 12.32 -9.08
C ALA A 79 -7.15 13.23 -9.63
N ALA A 80 -8.36 12.70 -9.78
CA ALA A 80 -9.51 13.42 -10.31
C ALA A 80 -10.01 14.53 -9.36
N ILE A 81 -9.97 14.31 -8.03
CA ILE A 81 -10.31 15.35 -7.04
C ILE A 81 -9.33 16.53 -7.15
N THR A 82 -8.04 16.27 -7.16
CA THR A 82 -7.01 17.32 -7.29
C THR A 82 -7.08 18.02 -8.65
N ASP A 83 -7.28 17.27 -9.74
CA ASP A 83 -7.41 17.83 -11.08
C ASP A 83 -8.65 18.72 -11.24
N ARG A 84 -9.80 18.29 -10.70
CA ARG A 84 -11.01 19.10 -10.65
C ARG A 84 -10.78 20.36 -9.83
N ARG A 85 -10.13 20.27 -8.65
CA ARG A 85 -9.78 21.46 -7.86
C ARG A 85 -8.90 22.43 -8.64
N ILE A 86 -7.89 21.96 -9.38
CA ILE A 86 -6.98 22.80 -10.17
C ILE A 86 -7.72 23.52 -11.31
N ARG A 87 -8.82 22.96 -11.81
CA ARG A 87 -9.65 23.55 -12.87
C ARG A 87 -10.85 24.34 -12.35
N ALA A 88 -11.25 24.19 -11.09
CA ALA A 88 -12.41 24.87 -10.53
C ALA A 88 -12.16 26.39 -10.39
N VAL A 89 -13.00 27.19 -11.06
CA VAL A 89 -12.93 28.66 -11.07
C VAL A 89 -13.20 29.21 -9.67
N GLU A 90 -14.29 28.74 -9.08
CA GLU A 90 -14.58 28.83 -7.64
C GLU A 90 -14.49 27.43 -7.02
N TRP A 91 -14.33 27.34 -5.70
CA TRP A 91 -14.34 26.05 -5.00
C TRP A 91 -14.90 26.24 -3.60
N ASN A 92 -16.14 25.81 -3.41
CA ASN A 92 -16.88 25.93 -2.15
C ASN A 92 -17.03 24.56 -1.44
N ALA A 93 -17.76 24.54 -0.33
CA ALA A 93 -18.00 23.32 0.45
C ALA A 93 -18.82 22.26 -0.32
N ALA A 94 -19.76 22.69 -1.17
CA ALA A 94 -20.57 21.79 -1.99
C ALA A 94 -19.76 21.17 -3.13
N ASP A 95 -18.83 21.90 -3.77
CA ASP A 95 -17.86 21.32 -4.72
C ASP A 95 -17.03 20.22 -4.06
N MET A 96 -16.57 20.46 -2.83
CA MET A 96 -15.77 19.51 -2.07
C MET A 96 -16.58 18.25 -1.68
N ALA A 97 -17.84 18.40 -1.26
CA ALA A 97 -18.75 17.27 -1.06
C ALA A 97 -18.96 16.47 -2.37
N ALA A 98 -19.27 17.17 -3.45
CA ALA A 98 -19.58 16.59 -4.76
C ALA A 98 -18.38 15.91 -5.44
N ALA A 99 -17.16 16.35 -5.15
CA ALA A 99 -15.92 15.69 -5.57
C ALA A 99 -15.59 14.44 -4.72
N ASN A 100 -16.01 14.40 -3.46
CA ASN A 100 -15.77 13.23 -2.59
C ASN A 100 -16.81 12.13 -2.75
N ALA A 101 -18.06 12.49 -3.00
CA ALA A 101 -19.16 11.56 -3.22
C ALA A 101 -18.99 10.71 -4.49
N ILE A 102 -19.64 9.54 -4.49
CA ILE A 102 -19.93 8.75 -5.69
C ILE A 102 -21.44 8.54 -5.76
N PHE A 103 -22.05 8.80 -6.92
CA PHE A 103 -23.49 8.79 -7.07
C PHE A 103 -23.95 7.52 -7.80
N TRP A 104 -24.94 6.83 -7.26
CA TRP A 104 -25.67 5.78 -7.96
C TRP A 104 -26.98 6.35 -8.53
N THR A 105 -27.01 6.47 -9.86
CA THR A 105 -28.12 6.95 -10.67
C THR A 105 -28.84 5.78 -11.34
N SER A 106 -29.93 6.06 -12.07
CA SER A 106 -30.62 5.08 -12.93
C SER A 106 -29.71 4.53 -14.04
N TYR A 107 -28.64 5.24 -14.39
CA TYR A 107 -27.63 4.84 -15.38
C TYR A 107 -26.39 4.17 -14.75
N GLY A 108 -26.36 4.01 -13.42
CA GLY A 108 -25.28 3.40 -12.65
C GLY A 108 -24.39 4.40 -11.93
N TRP A 109 -23.09 4.09 -11.83
CA TRP A 109 -22.11 4.96 -11.15
C TRP A 109 -21.82 6.23 -11.95
N ASP A 110 -22.04 7.39 -11.35
CA ASP A 110 -21.65 8.70 -11.87
C ASP A 110 -20.84 9.50 -10.83
N GLY A 111 -19.82 10.19 -11.31
CA GLY A 111 -18.94 11.11 -10.59
C GLY A 111 -18.44 12.24 -11.48
N SER A 112 -19.13 12.50 -12.60
CA SER A 112 -18.85 13.54 -13.58
C SER A 112 -18.96 14.96 -13.01
N GLU A 113 -18.41 15.94 -13.72
CA GLU A 113 -18.56 17.37 -13.39
C GLU A 113 -20.01 17.85 -13.53
N THR A 114 -20.77 17.30 -14.48
CA THR A 114 -22.22 17.52 -14.60
C THR A 114 -22.97 16.98 -13.38
N MET A 115 -22.69 15.75 -12.96
CA MET A 115 -23.28 15.20 -11.73
C MET A 115 -22.82 15.96 -10.48
N ALA A 116 -21.61 16.51 -10.44
CA ALA A 116 -21.15 17.32 -9.33
C ALA A 116 -22.02 18.58 -9.14
N VAL A 117 -22.26 19.34 -10.22
CA VAL A 117 -23.14 20.52 -10.23
C VAL A 117 -24.59 20.12 -9.93
N GLU A 118 -25.10 19.07 -10.57
CA GLU A 118 -26.47 18.59 -10.32
C GLU A 118 -26.68 18.06 -8.89
N SER A 119 -25.63 17.56 -8.22
CA SER A 119 -25.74 16.98 -6.87
C SER A 119 -26.16 17.99 -5.81
N VAL A 120 -25.86 19.28 -6.02
CA VAL A 120 -26.08 20.36 -5.03
C VAL A 120 -27.55 20.44 -4.60
N ARG A 121 -28.51 20.15 -5.50
CA ARG A 121 -29.96 20.13 -5.18
C ARG A 121 -30.38 19.01 -4.23
N TYR A 122 -29.49 18.05 -3.95
CA TYR A 122 -29.71 16.96 -3.00
C TYR A 122 -28.83 17.08 -1.75
N LEU A 123 -27.98 18.11 -1.62
CA LEU A 123 -27.07 18.26 -0.48
C LEU A 123 -27.85 18.74 0.76
N ILE A 124 -27.89 17.92 1.81
CA ILE A 124 -28.52 18.26 3.11
C ILE A 124 -27.52 19.01 3.98
N ALA A 125 -26.30 18.47 4.08
CA ALA A 125 -25.24 18.99 4.91
C ALA A 125 -23.96 19.13 4.07
N PRO A 126 -23.54 20.35 3.71
CA PRO A 126 -22.17 20.58 3.24
C PRO A 126 -21.17 20.39 4.41
N PRO A 127 -19.89 20.12 4.13
CA PRO A 127 -18.84 20.21 5.14
C PRO A 127 -18.66 21.66 5.61
N ASP A 128 -18.18 21.86 6.84
CA ASP A 128 -17.96 23.19 7.44
C ASP A 128 -16.98 24.09 6.66
N SER A 129 -16.21 23.53 5.73
CA SER A 129 -15.17 24.20 4.97
C SER A 129 -14.95 23.57 3.60
N ALA A 130 -14.51 24.39 2.63
CA ALA A 130 -14.03 23.95 1.32
C ALA A 130 -12.60 23.34 1.36
N ARG A 131 -12.10 23.00 2.56
CA ARG A 131 -10.82 22.31 2.82
C ARG A 131 -10.98 21.36 4.01
N MET A 132 -10.22 20.27 4.01
CA MET A 132 -10.16 19.31 5.11
C MET A 132 -9.77 20.00 6.42
N THR A 133 -10.55 19.77 7.48
CA THR A 133 -10.26 20.29 8.83
C THR A 133 -9.10 19.53 9.47
N VAL A 134 -8.25 20.24 10.20
CA VAL A 134 -7.14 19.64 10.97
C VAL A 134 -7.74 18.80 12.10
N LEU A 135 -7.14 17.64 12.39
CA LEU A 135 -7.66 16.62 13.32
C LEU A 135 -8.94 15.89 12.89
N SER A 136 -9.43 16.09 11.65
CA SER A 136 -10.49 15.26 11.06
C SER A 136 -10.09 13.78 10.92
N TRP A 137 -11.10 12.92 10.73
CA TRP A 137 -10.86 11.49 10.44
C TRP A 137 -10.11 11.30 9.12
N GLU A 138 -10.37 12.12 8.10
CA GLU A 138 -9.61 12.11 6.84
C GLU A 138 -8.16 12.62 7.01
N PHE A 139 -7.90 13.54 7.94
CA PHE A 139 -6.54 13.94 8.30
C PHE A 139 -5.78 12.77 8.95
N ILE A 140 -6.38 12.09 9.94
CA ILE A 140 -5.79 10.92 10.60
C ILE A 140 -5.50 9.80 9.60
N LYS A 141 -6.47 9.44 8.74
CA LYS A 141 -6.29 8.50 7.62
C LYS A 141 -5.11 8.89 6.73
N THR A 142 -4.98 10.17 6.40
CA THR A 142 -3.89 10.67 5.54
C THR A 142 -2.53 10.60 6.23
N VAL A 143 -2.43 10.95 7.52
CA VAL A 143 -1.19 10.79 8.29
C VAL A 143 -0.75 9.33 8.34
N LEU A 144 -1.67 8.40 8.66
CA LEU A 144 -1.38 6.96 8.69
C LEU A 144 -0.91 6.43 7.33
N THR A 145 -1.63 6.77 6.25
CA THR A 145 -1.25 6.42 4.86
C THR A 145 0.15 6.97 4.52
N THR A 146 0.46 8.19 4.96
CA THR A 146 1.72 8.87 4.68
C THR A 146 2.89 8.23 5.42
N LEU A 147 2.70 7.86 6.70
CA LEU A 147 3.72 7.17 7.48
C LEU A 147 4.00 5.76 6.92
N GLN A 148 2.97 5.00 6.55
CA GLN A 148 3.11 3.69 5.92
C GLN A 148 3.83 3.77 4.57
N GLY A 149 3.44 4.71 3.70
CA GLY A 149 4.10 4.91 2.41
C GLY A 149 5.53 5.43 2.53
N GLY A 150 5.79 6.33 3.49
CA GLY A 150 7.12 6.83 3.81
C GLY A 150 8.05 5.73 4.33
N GLN A 151 7.55 4.86 5.22
CA GLN A 151 8.27 3.67 5.67
C GLN A 151 8.58 2.72 4.51
N ALA A 152 7.62 2.48 3.61
CA ALA A 152 7.83 1.62 2.44
C ALA A 152 8.89 2.18 1.49
N ILE A 153 8.87 3.50 1.19
CA ILE A 153 9.91 4.17 0.39
C ILE A 153 11.27 4.17 1.11
N PHE A 154 11.31 4.40 2.42
CA PHE A 154 12.56 4.39 3.19
C PHE A 154 13.22 3.01 3.17
N VAL A 155 12.45 1.94 3.44
CA VAL A 155 12.91 0.56 3.35
C VAL A 155 13.36 0.22 1.92
N PHE A 156 12.67 0.73 0.90
CA PHE A 156 13.07 0.57 -0.48
C PHE A 156 14.41 1.26 -0.80
N ALA A 157 14.55 2.54 -0.47
CA ALA A 157 15.75 3.33 -0.72
C ALA A 157 16.97 2.80 0.05
N ALA A 158 16.79 2.37 1.30
CA ALA A 158 17.84 1.78 2.12
C ALA A 158 18.36 0.45 1.52
N ASN A 159 17.49 -0.39 0.98
CA ASN A 159 17.90 -1.62 0.29
C ASN A 159 18.51 -1.32 -1.09
N TRP A 160 18.01 -0.33 -1.83
CA TRP A 160 18.65 0.13 -3.08
C TRP A 160 20.10 0.58 -2.86
N ALA A 161 20.34 1.42 -1.84
CA ALA A 161 21.68 1.87 -1.48
C ALA A 161 22.61 0.71 -1.04
N ARG A 162 22.06 -0.37 -0.47
CA ARG A 162 22.79 -1.60 -0.16
C ARG A 162 23.14 -2.38 -1.43
N ILE A 163 22.22 -2.53 -2.39
CA ILE A 163 22.50 -3.17 -3.69
C ILE A 163 23.64 -2.45 -4.41
N THR A 164 23.60 -1.11 -4.51
CA THR A 164 24.63 -0.33 -5.21
C THR A 164 26.00 -0.38 -4.53
N THR A 165 26.03 -0.37 -3.19
CA THR A 165 27.27 -0.27 -2.41
C THR A 165 27.93 -1.62 -2.14
N THR A 166 27.15 -2.65 -1.81
CA THR A 166 27.67 -3.95 -1.33
C THR A 166 27.29 -5.15 -2.20
N ARG A 167 26.52 -4.96 -3.29
CA ARG A 167 25.99 -6.05 -4.15
C ARG A 167 25.27 -7.14 -3.33
N SER A 168 24.54 -6.69 -2.32
CA SER A 168 23.80 -7.53 -1.37
C SER A 168 22.43 -7.95 -1.91
N VAL A 169 21.72 -8.79 -1.14
CA VAL A 169 20.45 -9.45 -1.50
C VAL A 169 19.27 -8.45 -1.51
N PRO A 170 18.18 -8.72 -2.28
CA PRO A 170 17.33 -7.21 -2.97
C PRO A 170 16.41 -6.60 -1.88
N LEU A 171 15.19 -6.18 -2.23
CA LEU A 171 14.14 -6.08 -1.22
C LEU A 171 13.77 -7.49 -0.73
N ILE A 172 14.09 -7.82 0.52
CA ILE A 172 13.76 -9.11 1.13
C ILE A 172 12.25 -9.15 1.43
N PRO A 173 11.48 -10.11 0.85
CA PRO A 173 10.06 -10.27 1.12
C PRO A 173 9.83 -11.22 2.31
N ALA A 174 8.91 -10.80 3.16
CA ALA A 174 8.36 -11.49 4.31
C ALA A 174 6.91 -11.00 4.52
N VAL A 175 6.12 -11.69 5.36
CA VAL A 175 4.70 -11.35 5.58
C VAL A 175 4.48 -9.87 5.93
N ASP A 176 5.34 -9.26 6.76
CA ASP A 176 5.23 -7.83 7.12
C ASP A 176 5.31 -6.87 5.92
N ARG A 177 5.86 -7.30 4.78
CA ARG A 177 6.24 -6.41 3.65
C ARG A 177 5.49 -6.65 2.35
N ILE A 178 4.60 -7.64 2.29
CA ILE A 178 3.87 -8.02 1.06
C ILE A 178 3.23 -6.79 0.40
N PHE A 179 2.57 -5.96 1.22
CA PHE A 179 1.81 -4.80 0.75
C PHE A 179 2.61 -3.48 0.78
N HIS A 180 3.95 -3.52 0.90
CA HIS A 180 4.79 -2.32 0.73
C HIS A 180 4.58 -1.58 -0.61
N PRO A 181 4.37 -2.25 -1.78
CA PRO A 181 4.04 -1.55 -3.02
C PRO A 181 2.70 -0.80 -2.93
N LEU A 182 1.70 -1.35 -2.23
CA LEU A 182 0.43 -0.68 -1.96
C LEU A 182 0.62 0.50 -1.00
N ALA A 183 1.44 0.33 0.04
CA ALA A 183 1.82 1.39 0.99
C ALA A 183 2.45 2.59 0.26
N ALA A 184 3.43 2.35 -0.61
CA ALA A 184 4.06 3.39 -1.42
C ALA A 184 3.07 4.10 -2.37
N LEU A 185 2.17 3.35 -3.02
CA LEU A 185 1.11 3.91 -3.88
C LEU A 185 0.15 4.85 -3.12
N GLY A 186 -0.05 4.66 -1.81
CA GLY A 186 -0.91 5.53 -1.00
C GLY A 186 -0.37 6.94 -0.78
N LEU A 187 0.92 7.19 -1.03
CA LEU A 187 1.45 8.56 -1.02
C LEU A 187 0.78 9.44 -2.07
N CYS A 188 0.21 8.86 -3.12
CA CYS A 188 -0.62 9.57 -4.08
C CYS A 188 -1.93 10.14 -3.48
N ARG A 189 -2.30 9.80 -2.24
CA ARG A 189 -3.34 10.46 -1.43
C ARG A 189 -2.96 11.88 -1.05
N LEU A 190 -1.66 12.18 -0.85
CA LEU A 190 -1.19 13.50 -0.41
C LEU A 190 -1.63 14.63 -1.35
N TYR A 191 -1.62 14.39 -2.66
CA TYR A 191 -2.08 15.36 -3.66
C TYR A 191 -3.55 15.76 -3.49
N ALA A 192 -4.39 14.89 -2.93
CA ALA A 192 -5.81 15.14 -2.70
C ALA A 192 -6.13 15.55 -1.25
N ALA A 193 -5.20 15.37 -0.32
CA ALA A 193 -5.40 15.44 1.14
C ALA A 193 -6.23 16.65 1.60
N PHE A 194 -5.90 17.86 1.14
CA PHE A 194 -6.58 19.09 1.54
C PHE A 194 -8.05 19.19 1.09
N TRP A 195 -8.49 18.29 0.20
CA TRP A 195 -9.83 18.24 -0.37
C TRP A 195 -10.52 16.90 -0.20
N LEU A 196 -9.99 16.00 0.66
CA LEU A 196 -10.68 14.79 1.06
C LEU A 196 -11.55 15.06 2.30
N THR A 197 -12.78 14.56 2.28
CA THR A 197 -13.72 14.62 3.41
C THR A 197 -14.71 13.45 3.35
N SER A 198 -15.23 13.05 4.51
CA SER A 198 -16.41 12.20 4.68
C SER A 198 -17.61 12.96 5.25
N ASP A 199 -17.46 14.26 5.50
CA ASP A 199 -18.30 15.05 6.41
C ASP A 199 -19.38 15.80 5.62
N PHE A 200 -20.18 15.06 4.87
CA PHE A 200 -21.30 15.59 4.07
C PHE A 200 -22.47 14.60 4.04
N ALA A 201 -23.68 15.10 3.83
CA ALA A 201 -24.88 14.26 3.71
C ALA A 201 -25.74 14.67 2.51
N TYR A 202 -26.12 13.68 1.69
CA TYR A 202 -27.03 13.84 0.56
C TYR A 202 -28.39 13.19 0.84
N PHE A 203 -29.46 13.83 0.38
CA PHE A 203 -30.82 13.30 0.42
C PHE A 203 -30.96 12.20 -0.64
N ALA A 204 -31.01 10.95 -0.18
CA ALA A 204 -31.50 9.85 -1.01
C ALA A 204 -33.01 10.03 -1.21
N PRO A 205 -33.52 10.23 -2.44
CA PRO A 205 -34.94 10.42 -2.67
C PRO A 205 -35.73 9.20 -2.20
N ARG A 206 -36.48 9.39 -1.12
CA ARG A 206 -37.30 8.35 -0.50
C ARG A 206 -38.57 8.20 -1.33
N GLY A 207 -38.96 6.95 -1.61
CA GLY A 207 -40.15 6.61 -2.40
C GLY A 207 -41.44 6.80 -1.58
N ASP A 208 -41.71 8.03 -1.14
CA ASP A 208 -42.73 8.30 -0.14
C ASP A 208 -44.14 8.41 -0.73
N ASN A 209 -44.82 7.26 -0.76
CA ASN A 209 -46.20 7.19 -0.27
C ASN A 209 -46.25 7.09 1.28
N ALA A 210 -45.10 7.11 1.96
CA ALA A 210 -44.97 6.97 3.40
C ALA A 210 -44.80 8.34 4.09
N THR A 211 -45.90 9.08 4.19
CA THR A 211 -46.06 10.22 5.10
C THR A 211 -45.59 9.89 6.52
N THR A 212 -45.07 10.88 7.25
CA THR A 212 -44.78 10.93 8.70
C THR A 212 -43.29 10.81 9.11
N SER A 213 -42.86 11.82 9.87
CA SER A 213 -41.65 11.87 10.73
C SER A 213 -40.27 11.67 10.10
N ALA A 214 -39.61 12.79 9.75
CA ALA A 214 -38.19 12.83 9.43
C ALA A 214 -37.31 12.81 10.70
N THR A 215 -36.95 11.63 11.19
CA THR A 215 -35.83 11.46 12.13
C THR A 215 -34.49 11.41 11.36
N PRO A 216 -33.51 12.30 11.62
CA PRO A 216 -32.23 12.28 10.93
C PRO A 216 -31.43 11.01 11.27
N PHE A 217 -30.94 10.32 10.25
CA PHE A 217 -30.37 8.97 10.37
C PHE A 217 -28.91 9.00 10.88
N ARG A 218 -28.71 9.38 12.15
CA ARG A 218 -27.40 9.51 12.81
C ARG A 218 -26.77 8.15 13.15
N ASN A 219 -26.50 7.33 12.13
CA ASN A 219 -25.95 5.98 12.26
C ASN A 219 -24.45 5.87 11.87
N THR A 220 -23.67 6.89 12.19
CA THR A 220 -22.22 6.73 12.39
C THR A 220 -22.01 6.22 13.82
N GLN A 221 -21.84 4.91 14.01
CA GLN A 221 -21.56 4.33 15.33
C GLN A 221 -20.16 4.69 15.81
N VAL A 222 -20.03 5.88 16.42
CA VAL A 222 -18.94 6.16 17.35
C VAL A 222 -19.27 5.42 18.64
N ILE A 223 -18.58 4.31 18.91
CA ILE A 223 -18.63 3.63 20.21
C ILE A 223 -17.86 4.48 21.21
N MET A 224 -18.49 5.53 21.74
CA MET A 224 -18.01 6.18 22.95
C MET A 224 -18.33 5.29 24.14
N VAL A 225 -17.29 4.75 24.77
CA VAL A 225 -17.41 4.03 26.04
C VAL A 225 -18.00 5.00 27.07
N PRO A 226 -19.12 4.67 27.74
CA PRO A 226 -19.75 5.57 28.69
C PRO A 226 -18.89 5.67 29.97
N LEU A 227 -18.27 6.84 30.17
CA LEU A 227 -17.67 7.20 31.44
C LEU A 227 -18.79 7.55 32.44
N PRO A 228 -18.81 6.98 33.66
CA PRO A 228 -19.94 7.16 34.58
C PRO A 228 -20.02 8.61 35.08
N THR A 229 -21.14 9.27 34.78
CA THR A 229 -21.42 10.64 35.21
C THR A 229 -22.10 10.62 36.59
N GLN A 230 -21.57 11.36 37.56
CA GLN A 230 -22.30 11.61 38.81
C GLN A 230 -23.44 12.60 38.57
N ALA A 231 -24.58 12.38 39.22
CA ALA A 231 -25.80 13.14 38.98
C ALA A 231 -25.85 14.47 39.73
N THR A 232 -26.30 15.52 39.05
CA THR A 232 -26.91 16.70 39.68
C THR A 232 -28.13 17.13 38.88
N THR A 233 -29.22 17.42 39.58
CA THR A 233 -30.57 17.60 39.00
C THR A 233 -30.99 19.07 39.08
N SER A 234 -31.49 19.66 37.98
CA SER A 234 -32.51 20.72 38.03
C SER A 234 -33.07 21.13 36.65
N GLN A 235 -34.39 20.97 36.51
CA GLN A 235 -35.36 21.88 35.84
C GLN A 235 -35.19 22.31 34.37
N ASP A 236 -36.14 21.85 33.56
CA ASP A 236 -37.08 22.64 32.74
C ASP A 236 -36.66 24.05 32.26
N GLU A 237 -36.59 24.22 30.93
CA GLU A 237 -37.41 25.24 30.26
C GLU A 237 -37.80 24.77 28.85
N ASP A 238 -39.08 24.92 28.49
CA ASP A 238 -39.63 24.45 27.22
C ASP A 238 -39.48 25.55 26.15
N THR A 239 -38.80 25.27 25.03
CA THR A 239 -38.66 26.26 23.93
C THR A 239 -38.52 25.58 22.56
N PRO A 240 -39.41 25.85 21.59
CA PRO A 240 -39.34 25.26 20.26
C PRO A 240 -38.11 25.72 19.46
N SER A 241 -37.44 24.78 18.81
CA SER A 241 -36.10 24.92 18.24
C SER A 241 -36.02 25.88 17.04
N LYS A 242 -35.45 27.08 17.24
CA LYS A 242 -35.10 28.04 16.15
C LYS A 242 -33.92 27.61 15.27
N SER A 243 -33.27 26.48 15.57
CA SER A 243 -31.97 26.08 15.00
C SER A 243 -31.98 25.62 13.53
N GLN A 244 -33.14 25.53 12.86
CA GLN A 244 -33.22 25.12 11.44
C GLN A 244 -33.39 26.25 10.42
N GLN A 245 -33.57 27.51 10.83
CA GLN A 245 -33.75 28.63 9.88
C GLN A 245 -32.46 29.41 9.54
N ILE A 246 -31.39 29.26 10.32
CA ILE A 246 -30.19 30.11 10.24
C ILE A 246 -29.43 29.93 8.90
N TYR A 247 -29.53 28.77 8.24
CA TYR A 247 -28.80 28.49 6.99
C TYR A 247 -29.53 28.93 5.71
N ARG A 248 -30.54 29.81 5.79
CA ARG A 248 -31.33 30.26 4.62
C ARG A 248 -31.29 31.76 4.31
N GLN A 249 -30.46 32.55 5.01
CA GLN A 249 -30.30 33.98 4.76
C GLN A 249 -28.85 34.47 4.94
N ASP A 250 -28.02 34.33 3.90
CA ASP A 250 -27.17 35.45 3.46
C ASP A 250 -26.71 35.30 1.99
N SER A 251 -27.62 34.89 1.10
CA SER A 251 -27.41 34.98 -0.36
C SER A 251 -27.49 36.45 -0.79
N LYS A 252 -26.49 37.25 -0.40
CA LYS A 252 -26.37 38.65 -0.80
C LYS A 252 -26.41 38.75 -2.31
N GLN A 253 -27.41 39.48 -2.80
CA GLN A 253 -27.62 39.73 -4.22
C GLN A 253 -26.51 40.65 -4.72
N ILE A 254 -25.40 40.07 -5.20
CA ILE A 254 -24.28 40.81 -5.77
C ILE A 254 -24.78 41.48 -7.05
N SER A 255 -24.91 42.80 -7.02
CA SER A 255 -25.19 43.61 -8.21
C SER A 255 -24.10 43.37 -9.25
N PRO A 256 -24.44 43.09 -10.53
CA PRO A 256 -23.44 42.86 -11.56
C PRO A 256 -22.63 44.15 -11.80
N PRO A 257 -21.28 44.10 -11.79
CA PRO A 257 -20.45 45.27 -12.11
C PRO A 257 -20.59 45.63 -13.58
N SER A 258 -20.99 46.87 -13.86
CA SER A 258 -21.21 47.38 -15.22
C SER A 258 -19.91 47.91 -15.84
N SER A 259 -19.22 47.11 -16.66
CA SER A 259 -18.49 47.56 -17.88
C SER A 259 -17.77 46.42 -18.61
N ASP A 260 -18.15 46.22 -19.88
CA ASP A 260 -17.26 46.05 -21.03
C ASP A 260 -16.09 45.03 -20.94
N ILE A 261 -16.37 43.83 -20.44
CA ILE A 261 -15.60 42.62 -20.77
C ILE A 261 -16.49 41.72 -21.66
N PRO A 262 -15.97 41.03 -22.71
CA PRO A 262 -16.76 40.17 -23.59
C PRO A 262 -17.37 38.93 -22.89
N ALA A 263 -18.49 39.11 -22.19
CA ALA A 263 -19.08 38.13 -21.27
C ALA A 263 -19.72 36.88 -21.93
N MET A 264 -19.85 36.84 -23.26
CA MET A 264 -20.57 35.78 -23.98
C MET A 264 -19.89 34.39 -23.92
N ASP A 265 -18.55 34.33 -23.98
CA ASP A 265 -17.83 33.04 -23.89
C ASP A 265 -17.76 32.52 -22.44
N LEU A 266 -17.86 33.38 -21.43
CA LEU A 266 -17.72 32.98 -20.03
C LEU A 266 -18.99 32.35 -19.46
N LEU A 267 -20.18 32.71 -19.97
CA LEU A 267 -21.47 32.15 -19.53
C LEU A 267 -21.78 30.76 -20.10
N THR A 268 -21.06 30.32 -21.13
CA THR A 268 -21.10 28.95 -21.65
C THR A 268 -19.97 28.07 -21.12
N ALA A 269 -18.96 28.66 -20.48
CA ALA A 269 -17.97 27.92 -19.70
C ALA A 269 -18.58 27.46 -18.36
N GLY A 270 -18.60 26.15 -18.11
CA GLY A 270 -19.01 25.60 -16.82
C GLY A 270 -18.05 25.97 -15.68
N PRO A 271 -18.39 25.66 -14.41
CA PRO A 271 -17.59 26.05 -13.23
C PRO A 271 -16.17 25.45 -13.17
N TYR A 272 -15.84 24.53 -14.08
CA TYR A 272 -14.52 23.93 -14.23
C TYR A 272 -13.92 24.31 -15.60
N LEU A 273 -12.71 24.86 -15.58
CA LEU A 273 -11.86 25.08 -16.74
C LEU A 273 -11.67 23.78 -17.55
N PRO A 274 -11.40 23.86 -18.87
CA PRO A 274 -11.29 22.70 -19.73
C PRO A 274 -10.13 21.78 -19.33
N SER A 275 -10.27 20.49 -19.62
CA SER A 275 -9.30 19.43 -19.29
C SER A 275 -7.95 19.55 -20.02
N SER A 276 -7.80 20.55 -20.90
CA SER A 276 -6.57 20.97 -21.58
C SER A 276 -5.75 22.01 -20.81
N TYR A 277 -6.29 22.60 -19.73
CA TYR A 277 -5.66 23.66 -18.94
C TYR A 277 -4.25 23.27 -18.47
N LEU A 278 -3.26 24.16 -18.67
CA LEU A 278 -1.84 23.82 -18.51
C LEU A 278 -1.47 23.33 -17.10
N PRO A 279 -1.88 23.99 -15.99
CA PRO A 279 -1.65 23.46 -14.63
C PRO A 279 -2.26 22.07 -14.40
N SER A 280 -3.42 21.77 -14.99
CA SER A 280 -4.03 20.43 -14.92
C SER A 280 -3.20 19.39 -15.69
N ARG A 281 -2.71 19.73 -16.88
CA ARG A 281 -1.78 18.88 -17.64
C ARG A 281 -0.47 18.61 -16.89
N LEU A 282 0.13 19.65 -16.31
CA LEU A 282 1.36 19.54 -15.51
C LEU A 282 1.12 18.69 -14.25
N PHE A 283 0.01 18.90 -13.53
CA PHE A 283 -0.37 18.07 -12.40
C PHE A 283 -0.53 16.60 -12.79
N ARG A 284 -1.28 16.29 -13.87
CA ARG A 284 -1.46 14.90 -14.34
C ARG A 284 -0.11 14.25 -14.66
N ALA A 285 0.81 14.97 -15.32
CA ALA A 285 2.15 14.45 -15.61
C ALA A 285 2.97 14.18 -14.33
N LEU A 286 2.96 15.12 -13.38
CA LEU A 286 3.67 14.98 -12.10
C LEU A 286 3.09 13.87 -11.21
N TYR A 287 1.77 13.73 -11.16
CA TYR A 287 1.06 12.67 -10.44
C TYR A 287 1.34 11.28 -11.04
N LEU A 288 1.46 11.21 -12.37
CA LEU A 288 1.77 9.97 -13.08
C LEU A 288 3.26 9.59 -13.05
N ALA A 289 4.19 10.55 -12.94
CA ALA A 289 5.62 10.23 -12.97
C ALA A 289 6.03 9.15 -11.92
N PRO A 290 5.55 9.15 -10.66
CA PRO A 290 5.73 8.03 -9.74
C PRO A 290 5.15 6.69 -10.26
N MET A 291 3.95 6.69 -10.85
CA MET A 291 3.31 5.49 -11.42
C MET A 291 4.10 4.89 -12.59
N PHE A 292 4.75 5.73 -13.39
CA PHE A 292 5.52 5.34 -14.58
C PHE A 292 7.02 5.09 -14.32
N LEU A 293 7.56 5.58 -13.20
CA LEU A 293 8.99 5.47 -12.88
C LEU A 293 9.19 4.67 -11.58
N LEU A 294 8.69 5.16 -10.46
CA LEU A 294 8.96 4.59 -9.14
C LEU A 294 8.37 3.18 -8.96
N VAL A 295 7.12 2.94 -9.33
CA VAL A 295 6.48 1.64 -9.07
C VAL A 295 6.96 0.52 -10.01
N PRO A 296 7.21 0.76 -11.32
CA PRO A 296 7.96 -0.17 -12.16
C PRO A 296 9.37 -0.42 -11.62
N PHE A 297 10.09 0.61 -11.18
CA PHE A 297 11.43 0.47 -10.61
C PHE A 297 11.45 -0.36 -9.32
N ILE A 298 10.48 -0.16 -8.42
CA ILE A 298 10.27 -1.03 -7.23
C ILE A 298 10.02 -2.47 -7.66
N SER A 299 9.16 -2.69 -8.65
CA SER A 299 8.83 -4.03 -9.16
C SER A 299 10.03 -4.72 -9.83
N LEU A 300 10.84 -3.97 -10.58
CA LEU A 300 12.06 -4.45 -11.24
C LEU A 300 13.21 -4.68 -10.24
N ALA A 301 13.22 -3.99 -9.09
CA ALA A 301 14.15 -4.31 -8.01
C ALA A 301 13.86 -5.71 -7.42
N PHE A 302 12.59 -6.09 -7.24
CA PHE A 302 12.22 -7.49 -6.91
C PHE A 302 12.60 -8.48 -8.01
N PHE A 303 12.52 -8.08 -9.29
CA PHE A 303 12.96 -8.91 -10.42
C PHE A 303 14.48 -9.12 -10.43
N SER A 304 15.27 -8.11 -10.05
CA SER A 304 16.69 -7.99 -10.42
C SER A 304 17.49 -9.26 -10.09
N PRO A 305 17.97 -10.02 -11.10
CA PRO A 305 18.44 -11.38 -10.88
C PRO A 305 19.67 -11.38 -9.99
N TRP A 306 19.55 -12.15 -8.90
CA TRP A 306 20.46 -12.17 -7.76
C TRP A 306 21.82 -12.81 -8.10
N ARG A 307 22.59 -12.15 -8.98
CA ARG A 307 23.89 -12.60 -9.46
C ARG A 307 24.95 -12.48 -8.37
N VAL A 308 24.94 -13.46 -7.46
CA VAL A 308 26.04 -13.70 -6.52
C VAL A 308 27.29 -14.00 -7.34
N ARG A 309 28.18 -13.01 -7.48
CA ARG A 309 29.55 -13.24 -7.94
C ARG A 309 30.26 -14.03 -6.84
N GLY A 310 30.26 -15.35 -6.97
CA GLY A 310 31.21 -16.20 -6.27
C GLY A 310 32.60 -15.93 -6.84
N THR A 311 33.43 -15.19 -6.11
CA THR A 311 34.87 -15.21 -6.33
C THR A 311 35.41 -16.50 -5.73
N SER A 312 35.15 -17.61 -6.42
CA SER A 312 35.75 -18.90 -6.12
C SER A 312 37.24 -18.82 -6.45
N THR A 313 38.03 -18.31 -5.51
CA THR A 313 39.49 -18.41 -5.54
C THR A 313 39.89 -19.85 -5.24
N THR A 314 39.61 -20.76 -6.17
CA THR A 314 40.30 -22.04 -6.28
C THR A 314 41.76 -21.75 -6.51
N ALA A 315 42.52 -21.70 -5.41
CA ALA A 315 43.97 -21.59 -5.43
C ALA A 315 44.56 -22.91 -5.96
N THR A 316 44.53 -23.09 -7.28
CA THR A 316 45.31 -24.13 -7.94
C THR A 316 46.79 -23.90 -7.59
N ALA A 317 47.42 -24.89 -6.96
CA ALA A 317 48.78 -24.78 -6.43
C ALA A 317 49.84 -24.38 -7.49
N SER A 318 49.52 -24.56 -8.77
CA SER A 318 50.31 -24.14 -9.94
C SER A 318 50.13 -22.66 -10.34
N GLY A 319 50.28 -21.73 -9.39
CA GLY A 319 50.62 -20.31 -9.61
C GLY A 319 49.70 -19.39 -10.43
N GLY A 320 48.71 -19.90 -11.16
CA GLY A 320 47.87 -19.14 -12.09
C GLY A 320 46.47 -18.84 -11.56
N ALA A 321 46.27 -17.66 -10.98
CA ALA A 321 44.98 -17.23 -10.42
C ALA A 321 43.97 -16.80 -11.51
N SER A 322 43.49 -17.74 -12.33
CA SER A 322 42.39 -17.52 -13.28
C SER A 322 41.06 -17.40 -12.53
N GLY A 323 40.78 -16.20 -12.01
CA GLY A 323 39.60 -15.87 -11.20
C GLY A 323 38.28 -15.91 -11.96
N GLY A 324 37.82 -17.11 -12.32
CA GLY A 324 36.52 -17.36 -12.92
C GLY A 324 35.40 -16.94 -11.97
N ALA A 325 34.68 -15.87 -12.32
CA ALA A 325 33.51 -15.41 -11.58
C ALA A 325 32.34 -16.40 -11.79
N PHE A 326 32.19 -17.37 -10.88
CA PHE A 326 31.03 -18.25 -10.90
C PHE A 326 29.79 -17.47 -10.46
N TYR A 327 28.70 -17.63 -11.21
CA TYR A 327 27.42 -17.00 -10.92
C TYR A 327 26.48 -18.06 -10.37
N VAL A 328 26.35 -18.12 -9.05
CA VAL A 328 25.23 -18.85 -8.43
C VAL A 328 23.97 -18.06 -8.73
N GLY A 329 23.00 -18.68 -9.42
CA GLY A 329 21.67 -18.12 -9.55
C GLY A 329 20.99 -18.18 -8.18
N GLY A 330 20.51 -17.04 -7.66
CA GLY A 330 19.72 -17.04 -6.44
C GLY A 330 18.32 -17.56 -6.72
N GLU A 331 17.88 -18.57 -5.95
CA GLU A 331 16.53 -19.11 -6.09
C GLU A 331 15.47 -18.06 -5.70
N TYR A 332 14.40 -17.96 -6.51
CA TYR A 332 13.26 -17.11 -6.22
C TYR A 332 12.19 -17.89 -5.46
N SER A 333 11.74 -17.38 -4.30
CA SER A 333 10.60 -17.98 -3.62
C SER A 333 9.31 -17.78 -4.43
N ILE A 334 8.36 -18.72 -4.34
CA ILE A 334 7.03 -18.58 -4.94
C ILE A 334 6.39 -17.24 -4.52
N THR A 335 6.59 -16.81 -3.27
CA THR A 335 6.18 -15.50 -2.77
C THR A 335 6.80 -14.34 -3.55
N MET A 336 8.10 -14.35 -3.86
CA MET A 336 8.73 -13.35 -4.74
C MET A 336 8.05 -13.29 -6.10
N ILE A 337 7.85 -14.47 -6.73
CA ILE A 337 7.28 -14.58 -8.09
C ILE A 337 5.85 -14.04 -8.12
N LEU A 338 5.02 -14.40 -7.14
CA LEU A 338 3.63 -13.92 -7.05
C LEU A 338 3.55 -12.42 -6.68
N MET A 339 4.39 -11.92 -5.76
CA MET A 339 4.50 -10.48 -5.46
C MET A 339 4.89 -9.68 -6.70
N MET A 340 5.89 -10.16 -7.45
CA MET A 340 6.37 -9.56 -8.68
C MET A 340 5.29 -9.56 -9.78
N ALA A 341 4.65 -10.70 -10.03
CA ALA A 341 3.58 -10.82 -11.02
C ALA A 341 2.38 -9.92 -10.70
N SER A 342 1.93 -9.90 -9.44
CA SER A 342 0.85 -9.02 -8.98
C SER A 342 1.22 -7.54 -9.06
N SER A 343 2.43 -7.17 -8.62
CA SER A 343 2.91 -5.78 -8.68
C SER A 343 3.02 -5.30 -10.12
N MET A 344 3.59 -6.11 -11.02
CA MET A 344 3.72 -5.76 -12.44
C MET A 344 2.37 -5.70 -13.16
N THR A 345 1.45 -6.63 -12.86
CA THR A 345 0.06 -6.58 -13.37
C THR A 345 -0.65 -5.31 -12.87
N GLY A 346 -0.48 -4.98 -11.59
CA GLY A 346 -0.98 -3.75 -10.94
C GLY A 346 -0.47 -2.49 -11.63
N VAL A 347 0.85 -2.38 -11.78
CA VAL A 347 1.53 -1.26 -12.45
C VAL A 347 1.07 -1.11 -13.89
N LEU A 348 1.16 -2.17 -14.69
CA LEU A 348 0.79 -2.17 -16.11
C LEU A 348 -0.68 -1.76 -16.29
N THR A 349 -1.57 -2.28 -15.45
CA THR A 349 -2.99 -1.94 -15.46
C THR A 349 -3.24 -0.47 -15.10
N ASN A 350 -2.63 0.04 -14.03
CA ASN A 350 -2.75 1.45 -13.66
C ASN A 350 -2.27 2.36 -14.80
N VAL A 351 -1.08 2.06 -15.35
CA VAL A 351 -0.48 2.77 -16.48
C VAL A 351 -1.41 2.76 -17.70
N VAL A 352 -1.86 1.59 -18.15
CA VAL A 352 -2.70 1.45 -19.36
C VAL A 352 -4.05 2.13 -19.20
N ILE A 353 -4.75 1.89 -18.08
CA ILE A 353 -6.08 2.46 -17.84
C ILE A 353 -5.99 3.97 -17.68
N TYR A 354 -5.05 4.48 -16.89
CA TYR A 354 -4.93 5.92 -16.68
C TYR A 354 -4.48 6.63 -17.95
N ALA A 355 -3.45 6.14 -18.65
CA ALA A 355 -2.99 6.74 -19.91
C ALA A 355 -4.12 6.78 -20.96
N TYR A 356 -4.87 5.69 -21.10
CA TYR A 356 -5.99 5.62 -22.03
C TYR A 356 -7.09 6.65 -21.71
N TYR A 357 -7.59 6.68 -20.47
CA TYR A 357 -8.70 7.58 -20.12
C TYR A 357 -8.27 9.05 -19.96
N ALA A 358 -7.07 9.33 -19.44
CA ALA A 358 -6.56 10.70 -19.37
C ALA A 358 -6.29 11.30 -20.76
N ALA A 359 -5.91 10.48 -21.75
CA ALA A 359 -5.76 10.93 -23.14
C ALA A 359 -7.08 11.03 -23.91
N ARG A 360 -8.07 10.15 -23.63
CA ARG A 360 -9.36 10.11 -24.36
C ARG A 360 -10.45 11.02 -23.80
N VAL A 361 -10.52 11.18 -22.48
CA VAL A 361 -11.64 11.83 -21.76
C VAL A 361 -11.15 12.92 -20.81
N GLY A 362 -9.93 12.80 -20.29
CA GLY A 362 -9.45 13.62 -19.18
C GLY A 362 -10.00 13.15 -17.84
N CYS A 363 -9.64 13.83 -16.76
CA CYS A 363 -10.01 13.45 -15.39
C CYS A 363 -11.33 14.09 -14.92
N ASN A 364 -12.30 14.25 -15.84
CA ASN A 364 -13.55 15.00 -15.59
C ASN A 364 -14.56 14.23 -14.70
N SER A 365 -14.27 12.97 -14.37
CA SER A 365 -15.04 12.13 -13.45
C SER A 365 -14.17 11.60 -12.33
N THR A 366 -14.64 11.68 -11.09
CA THR A 366 -13.98 11.10 -9.91
C THR A 366 -14.10 9.57 -9.85
N ILE A 367 -14.98 9.00 -10.68
CA ILE A 367 -15.14 7.56 -10.89
C ILE A 367 -14.46 7.16 -12.21
N ILE A 368 -13.68 6.08 -12.18
CA ILE A 368 -12.92 5.58 -13.33
C ILE A 368 -13.89 5.06 -14.43
N PRO A 369 -13.81 5.48 -15.70
CA PRO A 369 -14.87 5.21 -16.68
C PRO A 369 -15.10 3.73 -17.04
N CYS A 370 -14.15 2.85 -16.69
CA CYS A 370 -14.28 1.40 -16.86
C CYS A 370 -15.02 0.68 -15.71
N ILE A 371 -15.35 1.35 -14.60
CA ILE A 371 -15.71 0.69 -13.33
C ILE A 371 -16.88 -0.30 -13.44
N ALA A 372 -17.87 0.00 -14.28
CA ALA A 372 -19.06 -0.84 -14.47
C ALA A 372 -18.83 -2.00 -15.46
N LYS A 373 -17.73 -2.02 -16.22
CA LYS A 373 -17.46 -2.98 -17.30
C LYS A 373 -17.01 -4.33 -16.71
N THR A 374 -17.48 -5.43 -17.31
CA THR A 374 -17.25 -6.80 -16.82
C THR A 374 -15.76 -7.15 -16.72
N TRP A 375 -14.94 -6.74 -17.69
CA TRP A 375 -13.49 -6.97 -17.64
C TRP A 375 -12.82 -6.30 -16.42
N TYR A 376 -13.28 -5.12 -16.03
CA TYR A 376 -12.75 -4.42 -14.86
C TYR A 376 -13.17 -5.12 -13.57
N LYS A 377 -14.39 -5.65 -13.49
CA LYS A 377 -14.87 -6.48 -12.37
C LYS A 377 -14.03 -7.76 -12.21
N VAL A 378 -13.78 -8.47 -13.31
CA VAL A 378 -12.91 -9.67 -13.31
C VAL A 378 -11.49 -9.31 -12.86
N LEU A 379 -10.92 -8.25 -13.39
CA LEU A 379 -9.62 -7.70 -13.01
C LEU A 379 -9.54 -7.34 -11.51
N CYS A 380 -10.57 -6.71 -10.93
CA CYS A 380 -10.66 -6.49 -9.49
C CYS A 380 -10.65 -7.80 -8.70
N CYS A 381 -11.46 -8.79 -9.11
CA CYS A 381 -11.45 -10.12 -8.48
C CYS A 381 -10.08 -10.81 -8.56
N VAL A 382 -9.36 -10.66 -9.68
CA VAL A 382 -7.98 -11.17 -9.83
C VAL A 382 -7.02 -10.48 -8.84
N TYR A 383 -7.12 -9.17 -8.62
CA TYR A 383 -6.31 -8.49 -7.60
C TYR A 383 -6.59 -8.97 -6.18
N PHE A 384 -7.87 -9.15 -5.81
CA PHE A 384 -8.22 -9.63 -4.48
C PHE A 384 -7.77 -11.11 -4.28
N ALA A 385 -8.03 -11.98 -5.27
CA ALA A 385 -7.58 -13.37 -5.23
C ALA A 385 -6.05 -13.49 -5.21
N GLY A 386 -5.33 -12.70 -6.03
CA GLY A 386 -3.87 -12.65 -6.03
C GLY A 386 -3.30 -12.14 -4.71
N SER A 387 -3.91 -11.13 -4.09
CA SER A 387 -3.50 -10.62 -2.77
C SER A 387 -3.64 -11.68 -1.67
N VAL A 388 -4.73 -12.45 -1.68
CA VAL A 388 -4.93 -13.58 -0.75
C VAL A 388 -3.94 -14.72 -1.03
N MET A 389 -3.72 -15.05 -2.30
CA MET A 389 -2.76 -16.10 -2.71
C MET A 389 -1.33 -15.78 -2.26
N ILE A 390 -0.89 -14.53 -2.43
CA ILE A 390 0.43 -14.08 -1.95
C ILE A 390 0.48 -14.14 -0.42
N LEU A 391 -0.56 -13.69 0.29
CA LEU A 391 -0.61 -13.76 1.76
C LEU A 391 -0.47 -15.20 2.28
N VAL A 392 -1.14 -16.16 1.64
CA VAL A 392 -1.05 -17.59 1.99
C VAL A 392 0.34 -18.16 1.68
N CYS A 393 0.89 -17.91 0.49
CA CYS A 393 2.24 -18.38 0.13
C CYS A 393 3.31 -17.76 1.04
N ALA A 394 3.20 -16.47 1.33
CA ALA A 394 4.10 -15.76 2.24
C ALA A 394 3.97 -16.29 3.67
N ALA A 395 2.77 -16.63 4.15
CA ALA A 395 2.59 -17.22 5.47
C ALA A 395 3.21 -18.62 5.59
N ILE A 396 3.16 -19.41 4.51
CA ILE A 396 3.80 -20.74 4.43
C ILE A 396 5.33 -20.64 4.37
N GLN A 397 5.86 -19.71 3.56
CA GLN A 397 7.30 -19.58 3.30
C GLN A 397 8.04 -18.63 4.27
N THR A 398 7.34 -17.82 5.07
CA THR A 398 8.01 -16.89 5.99
C THR A 398 8.55 -17.65 7.19
N ARG A 399 9.87 -17.60 7.35
CA ARG A 399 10.60 -18.11 8.51
C ARG A 399 11.29 -16.98 9.25
N ARG A 400 11.73 -17.29 10.47
CA ARG A 400 12.55 -16.40 11.30
C ARG A 400 14.03 -16.75 11.16
N THR A 401 14.86 -15.74 10.88
CA THR A 401 16.33 -15.87 10.77
C THR A 401 16.98 -15.89 12.16
N PRO A 402 18.26 -16.31 12.30
CA PRO A 402 18.95 -16.35 13.59
C PRO A 402 19.04 -14.98 14.29
N CYS A 403 19.15 -13.87 13.55
CA CYS A 403 19.08 -12.52 14.11
C CYS A 403 17.64 -12.02 14.38
N GLY A 404 16.65 -12.91 14.33
CA GLY A 404 15.25 -12.63 14.65
C GLY A 404 14.46 -11.89 13.58
N SER A 405 15.05 -11.59 12.42
CA SER A 405 14.35 -11.01 11.27
C SER A 405 13.47 -12.04 10.56
N TYR A 406 12.59 -11.61 9.67
CA TYR A 406 11.70 -12.50 8.90
C TYR A 406 12.05 -12.45 7.40
N THR A 407 11.96 -13.60 6.73
CA THR A 407 12.30 -13.76 5.30
C THR A 407 11.57 -14.95 4.68
N THR A 408 11.38 -14.92 3.36
CA THR A 408 10.92 -16.06 2.53
C THR A 408 12.05 -16.68 1.69
N THR A 409 13.31 -16.30 1.95
CA THR A 409 14.49 -16.88 1.28
C THR A 409 15.00 -18.13 2.00
N ALA A 410 15.67 -19.04 1.29
CA ALA A 410 16.29 -20.23 1.88
C ALA A 410 17.30 -19.89 3.01
N PRO A 411 17.48 -20.76 4.04
CA PRO A 411 18.43 -20.56 5.14
C PRO A 411 19.87 -20.23 4.71
N GLU A 412 20.30 -20.75 3.55
CA GLU A 412 21.59 -20.48 2.92
C GLU A 412 21.92 -18.98 2.80
N TYR A 413 20.91 -18.11 2.68
CA TYR A 413 21.10 -16.68 2.49
C TYR A 413 21.08 -15.86 3.80
N ASP A 414 20.99 -16.49 4.97
CA ASP A 414 20.89 -15.77 6.26
C ASP A 414 22.11 -14.89 6.58
N PHE A 415 23.30 -15.24 6.08
CA PHE A 415 24.50 -14.39 6.19
C PHE A 415 24.35 -13.00 5.54
N ARG A 416 23.35 -12.81 4.67
CA ARG A 416 23.01 -11.53 4.04
C ARG A 416 21.91 -10.76 4.78
N HIS A 417 21.14 -11.47 5.61
CA HIS A 417 20.07 -10.91 6.46
C HIS A 417 20.63 -10.44 7.80
N CYS A 418 21.57 -11.20 8.35
CA CYS A 418 22.15 -11.03 9.66
C CYS A 418 23.65 -10.73 9.54
N PRO A 419 24.06 -9.44 9.46
CA PRO A 419 25.47 -9.08 9.39
C PRO A 419 26.21 -9.59 10.63
N GLY A 420 27.25 -10.40 10.43
CA GLY A 420 27.98 -11.11 11.48
C GLY A 420 27.87 -12.63 11.42
N LEU A 421 26.83 -13.19 10.78
CA LEU A 421 26.80 -14.62 10.47
C LEU A 421 27.79 -14.95 9.34
N VAL A 422 28.61 -15.97 9.52
CA VAL A 422 29.45 -16.58 8.47
C VAL A 422 28.92 -17.97 8.16
N SER A 423 28.76 -18.30 6.89
CA SER A 423 28.33 -19.63 6.45
C SER A 423 29.50 -20.61 6.50
N VAL A 424 29.53 -21.51 7.48
CA VAL A 424 30.46 -22.65 7.49
C VAL A 424 29.94 -23.69 6.48
N GLY A 425 30.64 -23.83 5.36
CA GLY A 425 30.28 -24.80 4.31
C GLY A 425 30.46 -26.24 4.79
N SER A 426 29.43 -27.08 4.60
CA SER A 426 29.37 -28.47 5.09
C SER A 426 30.21 -29.48 4.29
N SER A 427 31.22 -29.01 3.53
CA SER A 427 32.17 -29.85 2.80
C SER A 427 33.22 -30.47 3.74
N GLY A 428 32.78 -31.43 4.55
CA GLY A 428 33.66 -32.34 5.29
C GLY A 428 34.53 -33.19 4.34
N THR A 429 35.54 -33.86 4.91
CA THR A 429 36.61 -34.63 4.22
C THR A 429 37.67 -33.81 3.46
N GLY A 430 38.07 -32.66 4.01
CA GLY A 430 39.32 -31.99 3.66
C GLY A 430 40.33 -32.04 4.80
N THR A 431 41.19 -33.07 4.87
CA THR A 431 42.30 -33.17 5.84
C THR A 431 43.49 -32.28 5.45
N GLY A 432 43.21 -31.01 5.13
CA GLY A 432 44.18 -30.01 4.72
C GLY A 432 44.66 -29.19 5.91
N THR A 433 45.76 -29.62 6.53
CA THR A 433 46.44 -28.84 7.59
C THR A 433 47.09 -27.59 7.01
N GLY A 434 46.34 -26.50 6.89
CA GLY A 434 46.89 -25.20 6.53
C GLY A 434 46.01 -24.32 5.65
N LEU A 435 44.98 -23.69 6.24
CA LEU A 435 44.69 -22.28 5.98
C LEU A 435 43.92 -21.68 7.16
N GLY A 436 44.21 -20.43 7.53
CA GLY A 436 43.61 -19.75 8.69
C GLY A 436 42.19 -19.22 8.43
N THR A 437 41.28 -20.05 7.92
CA THR A 437 39.88 -19.66 7.69
C THR A 437 39.11 -19.67 9.01
N THR A 438 38.72 -18.49 9.48
CA THR A 438 37.86 -18.29 10.64
C THR A 438 36.47 -18.90 10.41
N VAL A 439 36.27 -20.11 10.92
CA VAL A 439 34.94 -20.72 11.14
C VAL A 439 34.22 -19.98 12.27
N ALA A 440 33.79 -18.76 11.97
CA ALA A 440 32.93 -18.00 12.85
C ALA A 440 31.54 -18.69 12.88
N PHE A 441 31.27 -19.39 13.98
CA PHE A 441 29.92 -19.81 14.34
C PHE A 441 28.97 -18.61 14.34
N GLY A 442 27.67 -18.86 14.16
CA GLY A 442 26.63 -17.83 14.03
C GLY A 442 26.34 -17.07 15.33
N LEU A 443 27.33 -16.33 15.82
CA LEU A 443 27.36 -15.67 17.11
C LEU A 443 27.07 -14.17 16.91
N ALA A 444 25.95 -13.70 17.44
CA ALA A 444 25.66 -12.26 17.50
C ALA A 444 26.57 -11.61 18.56
N MET A 445 27.79 -11.23 18.16
CA MET A 445 28.83 -10.74 19.07
C MET A 445 29.23 -9.30 18.78
N GLU A 446 29.18 -8.48 19.81
CA GLU A 446 29.83 -7.19 19.88
C GLU A 446 31.32 -7.39 20.23
N SER A 447 32.15 -7.58 19.20
CA SER A 447 33.63 -7.57 19.27
C SER A 447 34.27 -8.54 20.28
N ALA A 448 34.08 -9.85 20.10
CA ALA A 448 34.88 -10.88 20.79
C ALA A 448 36.07 -11.34 19.94
N SER A 449 37.25 -11.48 20.56
CA SER A 449 38.46 -12.02 19.93
C SER A 449 38.44 -13.55 19.93
N LEU A 450 38.28 -14.18 18.77
CA LEU A 450 38.35 -15.65 18.64
C LEU A 450 39.80 -16.14 18.73
N GLY A 451 40.10 -16.91 19.78
CA GLY A 451 41.28 -17.77 19.83
C GLY A 451 40.95 -19.15 19.24
N THR A 452 41.70 -19.58 18.22
CA THR A 452 41.61 -20.94 17.67
C THR A 452 42.79 -21.78 18.15
N THR A 453 42.53 -22.87 18.84
CA THR A 453 43.52 -23.92 19.15
C THR A 453 43.20 -25.18 18.35
N ALA A 454 44.17 -26.08 18.18
CA ALA A 454 43.97 -27.29 17.39
C ALA A 454 42.93 -28.20 18.07
N GLY A 455 41.76 -28.34 17.44
CA GLY A 455 40.64 -29.16 17.94
C GLY A 455 39.57 -28.40 18.74
N GLY A 456 39.68 -27.09 18.96
CA GLY A 456 38.68 -26.35 19.74
C GLY A 456 38.69 -24.83 19.51
N PHE A 457 37.54 -24.21 19.79
CA PHE A 457 37.40 -22.75 19.87
C PHE A 457 36.91 -22.38 21.28
N THR A 458 37.50 -21.34 21.86
CA THR A 458 37.09 -20.81 23.16
C THR A 458 36.58 -19.38 23.01
N VAL A 459 35.41 -19.12 23.57
CA VAL A 459 34.79 -17.79 23.64
C VAL A 459 34.88 -17.31 25.08
N ALA A 460 35.71 -16.31 25.34
CA ALA A 460 35.64 -15.56 26.59
C ALA A 460 34.43 -14.63 26.60
N ASN A 461 33.81 -14.41 27.77
CA ASN A 461 32.70 -13.48 27.99
C ASN A 461 31.47 -13.70 27.07
N PHE A 462 31.06 -14.96 26.90
CA PHE A 462 29.89 -15.28 26.08
C PHE A 462 28.57 -14.84 26.72
N THR A 463 27.86 -13.93 26.06
CA THR A 463 26.52 -13.42 26.46
C THR A 463 25.40 -13.83 25.49
N GLY A 464 25.69 -14.68 24.50
CA GLY A 464 24.77 -15.05 23.43
C GLY A 464 24.01 -16.36 23.68
N SER A 465 23.46 -16.91 22.59
CA SER A 465 22.83 -18.23 22.56
C SER A 465 23.38 -19.04 21.38
N CYS A 466 23.86 -20.26 21.63
CA CYS A 466 24.30 -21.18 20.59
C CYS A 466 23.13 -22.10 20.19
N GLN A 467 22.65 -21.99 18.95
CA GLN A 467 21.81 -23.01 18.33
C GLN A 467 22.63 -23.84 17.35
N GLY A 468 22.67 -25.14 17.60
CA GLY A 468 23.26 -26.13 16.70
C GLY A 468 22.70 -27.52 17.01
N SER A 469 22.50 -28.34 15.99
CA SER A 469 22.14 -29.75 16.15
C SER A 469 23.38 -30.52 16.61
N MET A 470 23.36 -31.08 17.83
CA MET A 470 24.42 -32.01 18.24
C MET A 470 24.36 -33.27 17.40
N GLY A 471 25.36 -33.48 16.54
CA GLY A 471 25.65 -34.80 16.00
C GLY A 471 26.06 -35.73 17.14
N LEU A 472 25.67 -37.01 17.08
CA LEU A 472 25.87 -37.98 18.16
C LEU A 472 27.32 -38.54 18.23
N SER A 473 28.31 -37.68 17.97
CA SER A 473 29.74 -38.01 18.00
C SER A 473 30.50 -36.95 18.79
N GLU A 474 30.89 -37.33 20.00
CA GLU A 474 31.67 -36.55 20.99
C GLU A 474 30.95 -35.34 21.61
N GLY A 475 31.10 -35.18 22.93
CA GLY A 475 30.24 -34.30 23.73
C GLY A 475 30.80 -32.88 23.87
N ALA A 476 29.93 -31.88 23.68
CA ALA A 476 30.25 -30.49 23.98
C ALA A 476 30.37 -30.27 25.50
N VAL A 477 31.60 -30.12 26.00
CA VAL A 477 31.88 -29.82 27.41
C VAL A 477 31.76 -28.31 27.63
N PHE A 478 30.73 -27.89 28.38
CA PHE A 478 30.59 -26.52 28.87
C PHE A 478 31.27 -26.37 30.23
N THR A 479 32.50 -25.83 30.25
CA THR A 479 33.11 -25.29 31.47
C THR A 479 32.68 -23.83 31.64
N THR A 480 32.00 -23.53 32.76
CA THR A 480 31.63 -22.18 33.21
C THR A 480 32.76 -21.52 33.99
#